data_AF-A0A2V9K7T7-F1
#
_entry.id   AF-A0A2V9K7T7-F1
#
_cell.length_a   1.000
_cell.length_b   1.000
_cell.length_c   1.000
_cell.angle_alpha   90.00
_cell.angle_beta   90.00
_cell.angle_gamma   90.00
#
_symmetry.space_group_name_H-M   'P 1'
#
loop_
_entity.id
_entity.type
_entity.pdbx_description
1 polymer ?
#
loop_
_entity_poly.entity_id
_entity_poly.type
_entity_poly.pdbx_seq_one_letter_code
_entity_poly.pdbx_strand_id
1 'polypeptide(L)'
;MAEAAYRLGDLIDDYCPRCRLLLNHAVASLVENNVVKVICQTCYSEHPYLHGKGGKKKRPSRRATLFDQVLSKVSPSAAPAAESAQDSPDDPKKKRPSAEARYISRHKSKPRRKG
;
A
#
# COMPACT_ATOMS: atom_id res chain seq x y z
N MET A 1 -22.93 -20.21 -18.91
CA MET A 1 -21.45 -20.10 -18.97
C MET A 1 -20.95 -20.56 -17.62
N ALA A 2 -20.24 -21.68 -17.55
CA ALA A 2 -19.77 -22.20 -16.26
C ALA A 2 -18.72 -21.23 -15.70
N GLU A 3 -18.95 -20.72 -14.49
CA GLU A 3 -17.95 -19.99 -13.72
C GLU A 3 -16.69 -20.87 -13.65
N ALA A 4 -15.58 -20.42 -14.24
CA ALA A 4 -14.37 -21.21 -14.28
C ALA A 4 -13.80 -21.30 -12.86
N ALA A 5 -13.93 -22.47 -12.22
CA ALA A 5 -13.31 -22.73 -10.93
C ALA A 5 -11.79 -22.67 -11.10
N TYR A 6 -11.13 -21.78 -10.33
CA TYR A 6 -9.68 -21.65 -10.33
C TYR A 6 -9.02 -22.96 -9.88
N ARG A 7 -7.99 -23.37 -10.63
CA ARG A 7 -7.10 -24.50 -10.31
C ARG A 7 -5.76 -23.98 -9.80
N LEU A 8 -5.03 -24.85 -9.10
CA LEU A 8 -3.65 -24.55 -8.70
C LEU A 8 -2.80 -24.36 -9.95
N GLY A 9 -1.99 -23.30 -9.95
CA GLY A 9 -1.14 -22.95 -11.08
C GLY A 9 -1.83 -22.10 -12.16
N ASP A 10 -3.15 -21.89 -12.10
CA ASP A 10 -3.82 -20.96 -13.02
C ASP A 10 -3.24 -19.55 -12.88
N LEU A 11 -3.20 -18.82 -14.00
CA LEU A 11 -2.67 -17.47 -14.05
C LEU A 11 -3.78 -16.46 -13.75
N ILE A 12 -3.51 -15.55 -12.82
CA ILE A 12 -4.41 -14.49 -12.39
C ILE A 12 -3.63 -13.18 -12.17
N ASP A 13 -4.22 -12.05 -12.56
CA ASP A 13 -3.63 -10.74 -12.29
C ASP A 13 -3.92 -10.29 -10.85
N ASP A 14 -2.87 -9.85 -10.16
CA ASP A 14 -2.97 -9.28 -8.81
C ASP A 14 -1.91 -8.20 -8.57
N TYR A 15 -2.09 -7.43 -7.49
CA TYR A 15 -1.10 -6.45 -7.07
C TYR A 15 0.02 -7.11 -6.27
N CYS A 16 1.23 -7.07 -6.81
CA CYS A 16 2.38 -7.58 -6.09
C CYS A 16 2.89 -6.52 -5.08
N PRO A 17 2.92 -6.79 -3.76
CA PRO A 17 3.45 -5.85 -2.77
C PRO A 17 4.97 -5.63 -2.89
N ARG A 18 5.68 -6.59 -3.51
CA ARG A 18 7.13 -6.51 -3.77
C ARG A 18 7.43 -5.70 -5.02
N CYS A 19 6.81 -6.01 -6.17
CA CYS A 19 6.98 -5.26 -7.41
C CYS A 19 6.25 -3.93 -7.44
N ARG A 20 5.22 -3.76 -6.61
CA ARG A 20 4.32 -2.59 -6.54
C ARG A 20 3.55 -2.33 -7.84
N LEU A 21 3.32 -3.37 -8.62
CA LEU A 21 2.69 -3.35 -9.93
C LEU A 21 1.56 -4.40 -9.98
N LEU A 22 0.59 -4.20 -10.86
CA LEU A 22 -0.37 -5.25 -11.25
C LEU A 22 0.30 -6.13 -12.30
N LEU A 23 0.46 -7.41 -11.98
CA LEU A 23 1.20 -8.38 -12.80
C LEU A 23 0.52 -9.75 -12.72
N ASN A 24 0.96 -10.66 -13.60
CA ASN A 24 0.56 -12.06 -13.59
C ASN A 24 1.11 -12.79 -12.34
N HIS A 25 0.25 -13.54 -11.68
CA HIS A 25 0.57 -14.43 -10.57
C HIS A 25 0.02 -15.83 -10.87
N ALA A 26 0.65 -16.88 -10.33
CA ALA A 26 0.04 -18.21 -10.30
C ALA A 26 -0.69 -18.45 -8.98
N VAL A 27 -1.85 -19.11 -9.05
CA VAL A 27 -2.61 -19.56 -7.88
C VAL A 27 -1.79 -20.61 -7.11
N ALA A 28 -1.38 -20.27 -5.88
CA ALA A 28 -0.58 -21.15 -5.03
C ALA A 28 -1.41 -21.93 -4.01
N SER A 29 -2.57 -21.40 -3.60
CA SER A 29 -3.47 -22.12 -2.70
C SER A 29 -4.92 -21.67 -2.87
N LEU A 30 -5.82 -22.65 -2.73
CA LEU A 30 -7.26 -22.47 -2.78
C LEU A 30 -7.86 -22.97 -1.46
N VAL A 31 -8.88 -22.29 -0.95
CA VAL A 31 -9.71 -22.72 0.19
C VAL A 31 -11.16 -22.54 -0.22
N GLU A 32 -11.95 -23.61 -0.16
CA GLU A 32 -13.38 -23.58 -0.55
C GLU A 32 -13.58 -22.97 -1.94
N ASN A 33 -12.68 -23.30 -2.88
CA ASN A 33 -12.61 -22.77 -4.25
C ASN A 33 -12.27 -21.27 -4.37
N ASN A 34 -11.92 -20.60 -3.27
CA ASN A 34 -11.44 -19.23 -3.28
C ASN A 34 -9.91 -19.18 -3.25
N VAL A 35 -9.31 -18.32 -4.07
CA VAL A 35 -7.86 -18.12 -4.11
C VAL A 35 -7.40 -17.38 -2.86
N VAL A 36 -6.51 -18.00 -2.06
CA VAL A 36 -6.02 -17.42 -0.80
C VAL A 36 -4.62 -16.83 -0.95
N LYS A 37 -3.73 -17.54 -1.63
CA LYS A 37 -2.36 -17.09 -1.90
C LYS A 37 -2.01 -17.25 -3.37
N VAL A 38 -1.13 -16.35 -3.81
CA VAL A 38 -0.61 -16.30 -5.17
C VAL A 38 0.91 -16.11 -5.15
N ILE A 39 1.59 -16.57 -6.20
CA ILE A 39 3.03 -16.37 -6.42
C ILE A 39 3.21 -15.49 -7.64
N CYS A 40 3.93 -14.38 -7.48
CA CYS A 40 4.22 -13.47 -8.59
C CYS A 40 5.15 -14.12 -9.62
N GLN A 41 4.78 -14.09 -10.91
CA GLN A 41 5.60 -14.67 -11.98
C GLN A 41 6.85 -13.83 -12.32
N THR A 42 6.97 -12.61 -11.77
CA THR A 42 8.12 -11.73 -12.01
C THR A 42 9.15 -11.79 -10.88
N CYS A 43 8.71 -11.75 -9.62
CA CYS A 43 9.62 -11.73 -8.47
C CYS A 43 9.58 -13.00 -7.60
N TYR A 44 8.71 -13.96 -7.94
CA TYR A 44 8.55 -15.25 -7.26
C TYR A 44 8.24 -15.17 -5.76
N SER A 45 7.82 -14.00 -5.26
CA SER A 45 7.35 -13.87 -3.89
C SER A 45 5.91 -14.33 -3.76
N GLU A 46 5.64 -15.14 -2.73
CA GLU A 46 4.28 -15.46 -2.32
C GLU A 46 3.66 -14.32 -1.51
N HIS A 47 2.37 -14.05 -1.74
CA HIS A 47 1.56 -13.16 -0.90
C HIS A 47 0.08 -13.55 -0.95
N PRO A 48 -0.74 -13.04 -0.01
CA PRO A 48 -2.19 -13.18 -0.07
C PRO A 48 -2.75 -12.52 -1.32
N TYR A 49 -3.82 -13.10 -1.87
CA TYR A 49 -4.51 -12.53 -3.03
C TYR A 49 -5.22 -11.22 -2.65
N LEU A 50 -4.86 -10.12 -3.31
CA LEU A 50 -5.39 -8.78 -3.05
C LEU A 50 -6.57 -8.41 -3.94
N HIS A 51 -7.11 -9.37 -4.71
CA HIS A 51 -8.29 -9.19 -5.55
C HIS A 51 -8.13 -8.05 -6.57
N GLY A 52 -6.90 -7.86 -7.08
CA GLY A 52 -6.58 -6.77 -8.01
C GLY A 52 -6.69 -5.37 -7.39
N LYS A 53 -6.96 -5.26 -6.08
CA LYS A 53 -6.99 -3.98 -5.39
C LYS A 53 -5.54 -3.57 -5.11
N GLY A 54 -5.04 -2.66 -5.95
CA GLY A 54 -3.80 -1.96 -5.68
C GLY A 54 -3.78 -1.41 -4.25
N GLY A 55 -2.61 -1.45 -3.61
CA GLY A 55 -2.45 -1.05 -2.21
C GLY A 55 -3.17 0.27 -1.92
N LYS A 56 -4.05 0.26 -0.89
CA LYS A 56 -4.88 1.41 -0.50
C LYS A 56 -4.05 2.70 -0.56
N LYS A 57 -4.54 3.72 -1.29
CA LYS A 57 -3.88 5.03 -1.37
C LYS A 57 -3.52 5.47 0.04
N LYS A 58 -2.22 5.63 0.31
CA LYS A 58 -1.73 6.04 1.63
C LYS A 58 -2.43 7.36 1.98
N ARG A 59 -2.95 7.46 3.22
CA ARG A 59 -3.54 8.70 3.74
C ARG A 59 -2.60 9.88 3.43
N PRO A 60 -3.14 11.04 3.00
CA PRO A 60 -2.34 12.17 2.59
C PRO A 60 -1.36 12.53 3.71
N SER A 61 -0.07 12.55 3.36
CA SER A 61 0.96 12.95 4.30
C SER A 61 0.80 14.43 4.66
N ARG A 62 1.37 14.88 5.78
CA ARG A 62 1.42 16.32 6.14
C ARG A 62 2.04 17.19 5.04
N ARG A 63 2.80 16.62 4.11
CA ARG A 63 3.33 17.35 2.95
C ARG A 63 2.22 17.64 1.92
N ALA A 64 1.32 16.70 1.68
CA ALA A 64 0.19 16.90 0.77
C ALA A 64 -0.70 18.06 1.24
N THR A 65 -0.99 18.13 2.55
CA THR A 65 -1.78 19.23 3.13
C THR A 65 -1.10 20.59 3.02
N LEU A 66 0.24 20.65 3.00
CA LEU A 66 0.97 21.90 2.78
C LEU A 66 0.95 22.33 1.30
N PHE A 67 1.02 21.38 0.36
CA PHE A 67 0.86 21.68 -1.05
C PHE A 67 -0.53 22.25 -1.36
N ASP A 68 -1.59 21.67 -0.78
CA ASP A 68 -2.95 22.19 -0.92
C ASP A 68 -3.08 23.63 -0.39
N GLN A 69 -2.43 23.93 0.73
CA GLN A 69 -2.40 25.29 1.31
C GLN A 69 -1.64 26.31 0.45
N VAL A 70 -0.60 25.88 -0.27
CA VAL A 70 0.15 26.76 -1.19
C VAL A 70 -0.67 26.96 -2.47
N LEU A 71 -1.25 25.90 -3.02
CA LEU A 71 -2.13 25.97 -4.19
C LEU A 71 -3.34 26.89 -3.93
N SER A 72 -3.98 26.79 -2.77
CA SER A 72 -5.09 27.67 -2.40
C SER A 72 -4.69 29.14 -2.28
N LYS A 73 -3.41 29.43 -1.97
CA LYS A 73 -2.89 30.80 -1.87
C LYS A 73 -2.46 31.38 -3.21
N VAL A 74 -2.04 30.54 -4.16
CA VAL A 74 -1.57 30.96 -5.50
C VAL A 74 -2.73 31.15 -6.48
N SER A 75 -3.86 30.45 -6.29
CA SER A 75 -5.05 30.59 -7.14
C SER A 75 -6.34 30.56 -6.30
N PRO A 76 -6.80 31.70 -5.75
CA PRO A 76 -8.03 31.75 -4.94
C PRO A 76 -9.34 31.60 -5.75
N SER A 77 -9.28 31.46 -7.08
CA SER A 77 -10.45 31.39 -7.96
C SER A 77 -10.58 30.03 -8.66
N ALA A 78 -10.74 28.96 -7.89
CA ALA A 78 -11.34 27.71 -8.37
C ALA A 78 -11.95 26.99 -7.16
N ALA A 79 -13.22 27.27 -6.87
CA ALA A 79 -14.00 26.51 -5.91
C ALA A 79 -14.28 25.10 -6.49
N PRO A 80 -14.05 24.00 -5.76
CA PRO A 80 -14.69 22.75 -6.07
C PRO A 80 -16.05 22.72 -5.36
N ALA A 81 -17.11 22.56 -6.15
CA ALA A 81 -18.41 22.15 -5.65
C ALA A 81 -18.26 20.84 -4.86
N ALA A 82 -18.89 20.81 -3.70
CA ALA A 82 -18.91 19.69 -2.78
C ALA A 82 -19.67 18.50 -3.37
N GLU A 83 -19.18 17.29 -3.10
CA GLU A 83 -20.08 16.17 -2.79
C GLU A 83 -19.51 15.36 -1.62
N SER A 84 -20.36 15.24 -0.62
CA SER A 84 -20.13 14.82 0.75
C SER A 84 -20.33 13.31 0.92
N ALA A 85 -19.38 12.66 1.60
CA ALA A 85 -19.65 11.44 2.36
C ALA A 85 -19.12 11.66 3.78
N GLN A 86 -20.07 11.89 4.68
CA GLN A 86 -19.91 12.07 6.11
C GLN A 86 -19.45 10.74 6.74
N ASP A 87 -18.41 10.78 7.58
CA ASP A 87 -18.25 9.80 8.65
C ASP A 87 -17.62 10.52 9.85
N SER A 88 -18.27 10.36 11.00
CA SER A 88 -18.21 11.18 12.20
C SER A 88 -16.81 11.26 12.85
N PRO A 89 -16.46 12.37 13.51
CA PRO A 89 -15.20 12.46 14.24
C PRO A 89 -15.31 11.74 15.59
N ASP A 90 -14.76 10.53 15.68
CA ASP A 90 -14.50 9.88 16.96
C ASP A 90 -13.25 10.50 17.62
N ASP A 91 -13.41 10.86 18.90
CA ASP A 91 -12.52 11.58 19.79
C ASP A 91 -11.03 11.17 19.72
N PRO A 92 -10.06 12.09 19.46
CA PRO A 92 -8.66 11.74 19.56
C PRO A 92 -8.21 11.84 21.04
N LYS A 93 -8.23 10.71 21.74
CA LYS A 93 -7.48 10.52 23.00
C LYS A 93 -6.03 10.99 22.82
N LYS A 94 -5.72 12.10 23.49
CA LYS A 94 -4.43 12.79 23.59
C LYS A 94 -3.29 11.80 23.85
N LYS A 95 -2.50 11.45 22.81
CA LYS A 95 -1.21 10.75 22.97
C LYS A 95 -0.08 11.75 22.96
N ARG A 96 0.74 11.71 24.01
CA ARG A 96 1.92 12.55 24.28
C ARG A 96 2.88 12.58 23.08
N PRO A 97 3.62 13.67 22.86
CA PRO A 97 4.54 13.77 21.72
C PRO A 97 5.63 12.70 21.84
N SER A 98 5.69 11.82 20.84
CA SER A 98 6.84 10.92 20.67
C SER A 98 8.03 11.75 20.23
N ALA A 99 9.12 11.63 20.98
CA ALA A 99 10.38 12.33 20.76
C ALA A 99 10.92 12.17 19.32
N GLU A 100 11.60 13.24 18.90
CA GLU A 100 12.43 13.47 17.72
C GLU A 100 12.80 12.26 16.86
N ALA A 101 12.57 12.39 15.54
CA ALA A 101 12.90 11.39 14.54
C ALA A 101 14.41 11.10 14.53
N ARG A 102 14.81 9.90 14.98
CA ARG A 102 16.18 9.41 14.80
C ARG A 102 16.44 9.14 13.32
N TYR A 103 17.17 10.07 12.69
CA TYR A 103 17.76 9.87 11.37
C TYR A 103 18.70 8.66 11.43
N ILE A 104 18.50 7.69 10.55
CA ILE A 104 19.39 6.55 10.38
C ILE A 104 20.73 7.04 9.82
N SER A 105 21.73 7.20 10.71
CA SER A 105 23.11 7.46 10.28
C SER A 105 23.62 6.30 9.43
N ARG A 106 23.82 6.64 8.17
CA ARG A 106 24.33 5.81 7.10
C ARG A 106 25.83 5.57 7.32
N HIS A 107 26.21 4.27 7.33
CA HIS A 107 27.57 3.70 7.17
C HIS A 107 28.62 3.97 8.26
N LYS A 108 28.84 2.98 9.14
CA LYS A 108 30.16 2.74 9.75
C LYS A 108 30.56 1.28 9.54
N SER A 109 31.53 1.08 8.66
CA SER A 109 32.20 -0.18 8.37
C SER A 109 32.80 -0.78 9.65
N LYS A 110 32.54 -2.07 9.90
CA LYS A 110 33.02 -2.80 11.07
C LYS A 110 34.52 -3.09 10.94
N PRO A 111 35.40 -2.71 11.88
CA PRO A 111 36.81 -3.09 11.80
C PRO A 111 36.96 -4.59 12.10
N ARG A 112 37.90 -5.22 11.39
CA ARG A 112 38.29 -6.63 11.54
C ARG A 112 38.86 -6.83 12.95
N ARG A 113 38.34 -7.81 13.70
CA ARG A 113 38.93 -8.22 14.98
C ARG A 113 40.21 -9.01 14.70
N LYS A 114 41.32 -8.60 15.32
CA LYS A 114 42.58 -9.33 15.36
C LYS A 114 42.60 -10.10 16.68
N GLY A 115 42.80 -11.41 16.60
CA GLY A 115 42.91 -12.36 17.70
C GLY A 115 43.27 -13.69 17.10
#